data_AF-A0A090EBN2-F1
#
_entry.id   AF-A0A090EBN2-F1
#
_cell.length_a   1.000
_cell.length_b   1.000
_cell.length_c   1.000
_cell.angle_alpha   90.00
_cell.angle_beta   90.00
_cell.angle_gamma   90.00
#
_symmetry.space_group_name_H-M   'P 1'
#
loop_
_entity.id
_entity.type
_entity.pdbx_description
1 polymer ?
#
loop_
_entity_poly.entity_id
_entity_poly.type
_entity_poly.pdbx_seq_one_letter_code
_entity_poly.pdbx_strand_id
1 'polypeptide(L)' 'MTTLGRAGVADDIGPMIASLLSEDNRWVNAQRIEVSGGMNI' A
#
# COMPACT_ATOMS: atom_id res chain seq x y z
N MET A 1 -9.79 -12.95 9.38
CA MET A 1 -8.70 -13.20 8.42
C MET A 1 -8.91 -12.23 7.27
N THR A 2 -7.88 -11.51 6.84
CA THR A 2 -8.00 -10.50 5.77
C THR A 2 -8.16 -11.17 4.41
N THR A 3 -8.54 -10.43 3.38
CA THR A 3 -8.69 -10.98 2.02
C THR A 3 -7.36 -11.47 1.44
N LEU A 4 -6.23 -10.99 1.98
CA LEU A 4 -4.87 -11.42 1.59
C LEU A 4 -4.61 -12.91 1.86
N GLY A 5 -5.34 -13.57 2.77
CA GLY A 5 -5.21 -15.00 3.02
C GLY A 5 -3.90 -15.44 3.70
N ARG A 6 -3.02 -14.50 4.05
CA ARG A 6 -1.79 -14.70 4.83
C ARG A 6 -1.47 -13.47 5.66
N ALA A 7 -0.53 -13.59 6.59
CA ALA A 7 0.06 -12.43 7.24
C ALA A 7 0.78 -11.55 6.20
N GLY A 8 0.61 -10.23 6.32
CA GLY A 8 1.39 -9.26 5.56
C GLY A 8 2.85 -9.24 6.03
N VAL A 9 3.77 -8.98 5.10
CA VAL A 9 5.21 -8.87 5.35
C VAL A 9 5.74 -7.53 4.83
N ALA A 10 6.96 -7.16 5.20
CA ALA A 10 7.55 -5.87 4.80
C ALA A 10 7.61 -5.69 3.27
N ASP A 11 7.87 -6.77 2.54
CA ASP A 11 7.97 -6.76 1.07
C ASP A 11 6.64 -6.47 0.37
N ASP A 12 5.51 -6.55 1.08
CA ASP A 12 4.20 -6.15 0.54
C ASP A 12 4.01 -4.61 0.51
N ILE A 13 4.79 -3.87 1.30
CA ILE A 13 4.67 -2.42 1.47
C ILE A 13 5.72 -1.67 0.64
N GLY A 14 6.95 -2.20 0.57
CA GLY A 14 8.07 -1.57 -0.14
C GLY A 14 7.73 -1.11 -1.56
N PRO A 15 7.15 -1.97 -2.43
CA PRO A 15 6.76 -1.59 -3.78
C PRO A 15 5.73 -0.45 -3.83
N MET A 16 4.79 -0.40 -2.88
CA MET A 16 3.81 0.69 -2.83
C MET A 16 4.50 2.02 -2.51
N ILE A 17 5.42 2.04 -1.55
CA ILE A 17 6.18 3.26 -1.22
C ILE A 17 7.05 3.70 -2.41
N ALA A 18 7.76 2.78 -3.06
CA ALA A 18 8.53 3.09 -4.25
C ALA A 18 7.67 3.69 -5.37
N SER A 19 6.46 3.13 -5.58
CA SER A 19 5.47 3.67 -6.52
C SER A 19 5.05 5.10 -6.16
N LEU A 20 4.75 5.38 -4.88
CA LEU A 20 4.37 6.74 -4.43
C LEU A 20 5.47 7.78 -4.64
N LEU A 21 6.74 7.37 -4.62
CA LEU A 21 7.88 8.25 -4.86
C LEU A 21 8.20 8.46 -6.35
N SER A 22 7.57 7.71 -7.26
CA SER A 22 7.76 7.83 -8.70
C SER A 22 7.14 9.11 -9.29
N GLU A 23 7.58 9.51 -10.49
CA GLU A 23 7.05 10.70 -11.16
C GLU A 23 5.56 10.56 -11.52
N ASP A 24 5.10 9.35 -11.81
CA ASP A 24 3.72 9.03 -12.19
C ASP A 24 2.70 9.37 -11.10
N ASN A 25 3.15 9.41 -9.84
CA ASN A 25 2.32 9.67 -8.66
C ASN A 25 2.56 11.04 -8.01
N ARG A 26 3.28 11.97 -8.65
CA ARG A 26 3.60 13.31 -8.07
C ARG A 26 2.39 14.17 -7.72
N TRP A 27 1.23 13.89 -8.29
CA TRP A 27 -0.02 14.60 -8.01
C TRP A 27 -0.69 14.11 -6.71
N VAL A 28 -0.26 12.97 -6.15
CA VAL A 28 -0.79 12.43 -4.90
C VAL A 28 -0.17 13.17 -3.71
N ASN A 29 -1.00 13.88 -2.94
CA ASN A 29 -0.54 14.61 -1.76
C ASN A 29 -1.60 14.58 -0.64
N ALA A 30 -1.15 14.64 0.61
CA ALA A 30 -1.99 14.72 1.81
C ALA A 30 -3.03 13.60 1.95
N GLN A 31 -2.77 12.42 1.37
CA GLN A 31 -3.67 11.27 1.43
C GLN A 31 -3.23 10.28 2.51
N ARG A 32 -4.22 9.67 3.17
CA ARG A 32 -4.01 8.42 3.90
C ARG A 32 -4.22 7.26 2.94
N ILE A 33 -3.15 6.54 2.63
CA ILE A 33 -3.20 5.37 1.76
C ILE A 33 -3.01 4.13 2.62
N GLU A 34 -3.96 3.20 2.51
CA GLU A 34 -3.95 1.97 3.26
C GLU A 34 -3.53 0.78 2.38
N VAL A 35 -2.57 0.00 2.88
CA VAL A 35 -2.11 -1.25 2.27
C VAL A 35 -2.24 -2.34 3.34
N SER A 36 -3.47 -2.76 3.59
CA SER A 36 -3.82 -3.61 4.73
C SER A 36 -4.10 -5.07 4.36
N GLY A 37 -3.98 -5.44 3.09
CA GLY A 37 -4.44 -6.76 2.62
C GLY A 37 -5.96 -6.93 2.76
N GLY A 38 -6.71 -5.83 2.66
CA GLY A 38 -8.18 -5.81 2.73
C GLY A 38 -8.76 -5.94 4.14
N MET A 39 -8.11 -5.36 5.16
CA MET A 39 -8.68 -5.35 6.52
C MET A 39 -9.93 -4.49 6.63
N ASN A 40 -10.00 -3.40 5.88
CA ASN A 40 -11.07 -2.40 5.96
C ASN A 40 -11.92 -2.36 4.67
N ILE A 41 -11.98 -3.49 3.96
CA ILE A 41 -12.86 -3.71 2.81
C ILE A 41 -14.05 -4.57 3.26
#